data_AF-A0A5I5A298-F1
#
_entry.id   AF-A0A5I5A298-F1
#
_cell.length_a   1.000
_cell.length_b   1.000
_cell.length_c   1.000
_cell.angle_alpha   90.00
_cell.angle_beta   90.00
_cell.angle_gamma   90.00
#
_symmetry.space_group_name_H-M   'P 1'
#
loop_
_entity.id
_entity.type
_entity.pdbx_description
1 polymer ?
#
loop_
_entity_poly.entity_id
_entity_poly.type
_entity_poly.pdbx_seq_one_letter_code
_entity_poly.pdbx_strand_id
1 'polypeptide(L)'
;MSSNFRHHLLSLSLLVGIAAPWAAFAQAPISSVGSGSVEDRVTQLERISNAHSQLLTQLQQQLSDNQSDIDSLRGQIQENQYQLNQVMERQKQIMLQLGSLNNGGAAQPAAGDQSGAATAATSAPDAGTATSGAPVQSGDANTDYNAAIALVQDKSRQDDAIVAFQNFIKKYPDSTYQPNANYWLGQLNYNKGKKDDAAYYFASVVKNYPKSPKAADAMYKVGVIMQDKGDTAKAKAVYQQVINKYPGTDGAKQAQKRLNAM
;
A
#
# COMPACT_ATOMS: atom_id res chain seq x y z
N MET A 1 0.17 42.46 27.13
CA MET A 1 1.24 41.87 26.30
C MET A 1 0.93 42.25 24.86
N SER A 2 1.89 42.92 24.23
CA SER A 2 1.77 43.72 23.00
C SER A 2 1.43 42.89 21.76
N SER A 3 0.47 43.40 20.98
CA SER A 3 0.12 43.01 19.61
C SER A 3 1.30 43.23 18.66
N ASN A 4 1.57 42.26 17.77
CA ASN A 4 2.49 42.43 16.65
C ASN A 4 1.76 42.06 15.35
N PHE A 5 1.16 43.08 14.73
CA PHE A 5 0.80 43.12 13.31
C PHE A 5 2.08 43.36 12.50
N ARG A 6 2.35 42.52 11.50
CA ARG A 6 3.20 42.91 10.36
C ARG A 6 2.59 42.41 9.07
N HIS A 7 1.94 43.33 8.37
CA HIS A 7 1.63 43.23 6.95
C HIS A 7 2.91 43.44 6.14
N HIS A 8 3.18 42.56 5.18
CA HIS A 8 3.97 42.93 4.00
C HIS A 8 3.20 42.48 2.76
N LEU A 9 2.34 43.39 2.30
CA LEU A 9 1.94 43.51 0.90
C LEU A 9 3.12 44.10 0.13
N LEU A 10 3.56 43.41 -0.93
CA LEU A 10 4.36 44.00 -2.00
C LEU A 10 3.77 43.51 -3.32
N SER A 11 2.96 44.38 -3.92
CA SER A 11 2.46 44.35 -5.29
C SER A 11 3.25 45.33 -6.16
N LEU A 12 3.70 44.91 -7.35
CA LEU A 12 3.92 45.69 -8.59
C LEU A 12 4.63 44.72 -9.59
N SER A 13 4.11 44.26 -10.74
CA SER A 13 3.48 44.88 -11.93
C SER A 13 4.45 45.66 -12.84
N LEU A 14 4.97 45.01 -13.91
CA LEU A 14 5.28 45.54 -15.28
C LEU A 14 5.95 44.39 -16.09
N LEU A 15 5.43 43.76 -17.17
CA LEU A 15 4.95 44.17 -18.51
C LEU A 15 6.04 44.57 -19.51
N VAL A 16 6.54 43.60 -20.31
CA VAL A 16 7.01 43.67 -21.72
C VAL A 16 7.08 42.19 -22.18
N GLY A 17 6.53 41.66 -23.28
CA GLY A 17 6.19 42.25 -24.56
C GLY A 17 7.18 41.83 -25.65
N ILE A 18 7.35 40.53 -25.97
CA ILE A 18 7.94 40.09 -27.24
C ILE A 18 7.19 38.84 -27.75
N ALA A 19 6.34 39.06 -28.74
CA ALA A 19 5.89 38.01 -29.64
C ALA A 19 6.98 37.79 -30.68
N ALA A 20 7.53 36.57 -30.75
CA ALA A 20 8.35 36.12 -31.86
C ALA A 20 7.87 34.70 -32.25
N PRO A 21 7.35 34.49 -33.47
CA PRO A 21 7.10 33.15 -33.97
C PRO A 21 8.44 32.58 -34.43
N TRP A 22 9.11 31.82 -33.56
CA TRP A 22 10.15 30.92 -34.03
C TRP A 22 9.45 29.71 -34.66
N ALA A 23 9.34 29.75 -35.98
CA ALA A 23 9.16 28.55 -36.77
C ALA A 23 10.38 27.65 -36.52
N ALA A 24 10.23 26.71 -35.59
CA ALA A 24 11.18 25.62 -35.43
C ALA A 24 11.07 24.76 -36.68
N PHE A 25 12.03 24.90 -37.59
CA PHE A 25 12.33 23.84 -38.54
C PHE A 25 12.79 22.63 -37.73
N ALA A 26 11.85 21.75 -37.37
CA ALA A 26 12.17 20.41 -36.98
C ALA A 26 12.71 19.71 -38.23
N GLN A 27 14.02 19.81 -38.48
CA GLN A 27 14.69 18.78 -39.23
C GLN A 27 14.59 17.51 -38.40
N ALA A 28 13.57 16.72 -38.67
CA ALA A 28 13.52 15.35 -38.23
C ALA A 28 14.83 14.70 -38.71
N PRO A 29 15.61 14.04 -37.83
CA PRO A 29 16.70 13.22 -38.30
C PRO A 29 16.08 12.16 -39.20
N ILE A 30 16.38 12.27 -40.49
CA ILE A 30 16.18 11.18 -41.45
C ILE A 30 17.06 10.04 -40.95
N SER A 31 16.46 9.13 -40.19
CA SER A 31 17.04 7.83 -39.90
C SER A 31 17.27 7.14 -41.22
N SER A 32 18.52 7.13 -41.70
CA SER A 32 18.93 6.37 -42.87
C SER A 32 18.64 4.90 -42.62
N VAL A 33 17.50 4.43 -43.10
CA VAL A 33 17.18 3.01 -43.18
C VAL A 33 18.03 2.40 -44.29
N GLY A 34 19.22 1.91 -43.90
CA GLY A 34 19.95 0.89 -44.64
C GLY A 34 21.06 1.35 -45.56
N SER A 35 22.28 1.52 -45.02
CA SER A 35 23.54 1.22 -45.71
C SER A 35 24.71 1.07 -44.73
N GLY A 36 24.48 0.48 -43.55
CA GLY A 36 25.59 0.08 -42.68
C GLY A 36 26.28 -1.13 -43.29
N SER A 37 27.60 -1.09 -43.43
CA SER A 37 28.39 -2.24 -43.89
C SER A 37 28.13 -3.46 -42.98
N VAL A 38 28.52 -4.66 -43.43
CA VAL A 38 28.43 -5.86 -42.58
C VAL A 38 29.21 -5.63 -41.28
N GLU A 39 30.31 -4.89 -41.36
CA GLU A 39 31.12 -4.45 -40.24
C GLU A 39 30.35 -3.53 -39.26
N ASP A 40 29.53 -2.59 -39.73
CA ASP A 40 28.70 -1.76 -38.85
C ASP A 40 27.66 -2.59 -38.10
N ARG A 41 27.07 -3.59 -38.78
CA ARG A 41 26.11 -4.52 -38.16
C ARG A 41 26.77 -5.42 -37.12
N VAL A 42 27.98 -5.92 -37.40
CA VAL A 42 28.77 -6.70 -36.43
C VAL A 42 29.12 -5.84 -35.23
N THR A 43 29.58 -4.61 -35.44
CA THR A 43 29.90 -3.67 -34.36
C THR A 43 28.67 -3.33 -33.51
N GLN A 44 27.50 -3.21 -34.13
CA GLN A 44 26.24 -3.00 -33.42
C GLN A 44 25.80 -4.25 -32.64
N LEU A 45 25.96 -5.44 -33.20
CA LEU A 45 25.65 -6.70 -32.53
C LEU A 45 26.59 -6.96 -31.35
N GLU A 46 27.88 -6.66 -31.48
CA GLU A 46 28.83 -6.72 -30.36
C GLU A 46 28.47 -5.73 -29.25
N ARG A 47 28.07 -4.50 -29.61
CA ARG A 47 27.57 -3.52 -28.62
C ARG A 47 26.31 -3.99 -27.92
N ILE A 48 25.35 -4.54 -28.66
CA ILE A 48 24.11 -5.09 -28.10
C ILE A 48 24.40 -6.30 -27.21
N SER A 49 25.29 -7.20 -27.63
CA SER A 49 25.71 -8.37 -26.85
C SER A 49 26.41 -7.99 -25.55
N ASN A 50 27.30 -7.00 -25.61
CA ASN A 50 27.98 -6.47 -24.43
C ASN A 50 26.99 -5.76 -23.48
N ALA A 51 26.05 -4.97 -24.02
CA ALA A 51 25.00 -4.33 -23.23
C ALA A 51 24.04 -5.37 -22.61
N HIS A 52 23.73 -6.45 -23.32
CA HIS A 52 22.89 -7.54 -22.81
C HIS A 52 23.59 -8.30 -21.69
N SER A 53 24.89 -8.54 -21.82
CA SER A 53 25.71 -9.16 -20.78
C SER A 53 25.78 -8.29 -19.52
N GLN A 54 25.94 -6.97 -19.68
CA GLN A 54 25.89 -6.01 -18.57
C GLN A 54 24.52 -5.98 -17.89
N LEU A 55 23.42 -6.06 -18.66
CA LEU A 55 22.07 -6.13 -18.14
C LEU A 55 21.82 -7.40 -17.32
N LEU A 56 22.33 -8.55 -17.78
CA LEU A 56 22.22 -9.82 -17.06
C LEU A 56 22.95 -9.75 -15.72
N THR A 57 24.15 -9.16 -15.68
CA THR A 57 24.88 -8.92 -14.42
C THR A 57 24.11 -7.98 -13.49
N GLN A 58 23.50 -6.91 -14.04
CA GLN A 58 22.70 -5.98 -13.26
C GLN A 58 21.43 -6.64 -12.68
N LEU A 59 20.75 -7.48 -13.47
CA LEU A 59 19.59 -8.26 -13.00
C LEU A 59 20.00 -9.26 -11.92
N GLN A 60 21.14 -9.92 -12.06
CA GLN A 60 21.65 -10.84 -11.06
C GLN A 60 21.98 -10.12 -9.74
N GLN A 61 22.62 -8.95 -9.81
CA GLN A 61 22.88 -8.12 -8.65
C GLN A 61 21.57 -7.69 -7.98
N GLN A 62 20.60 -7.22 -8.78
CA GLN A 62 19.30 -6.79 -8.27
C GLN A 62 18.53 -7.93 -7.59
N LEU A 63 18.63 -9.17 -8.09
CA LEU A 63 18.03 -10.33 -7.43
C LEU A 63 18.70 -10.64 -6.11
N SER A 64 20.04 -10.53 -6.03
CA SER A 64 20.78 -10.69 -4.78
C SER A 64 20.40 -9.63 -3.75
N ASP A 65 20.31 -8.37 -4.18
CA ASP A 65 19.95 -7.25 -3.30
C ASP A 65 18.53 -7.42 -2.76
N ASN A 66 17.57 -7.78 -3.64
CA ASN A 66 16.19 -8.07 -3.21
C ASN A 66 16.12 -9.24 -2.22
N GLN A 67 16.93 -10.28 -2.42
CA GLN A 67 16.96 -11.40 -1.49
C GLN A 67 17.48 -10.99 -0.11
N SER A 68 18.55 -10.18 -0.08
CA SER A 68 19.09 -9.60 1.16
C SER A 68 18.06 -8.70 1.86
N ASP A 69 17.33 -7.90 1.10
CA ASP A 69 16.26 -7.04 1.64
C ASP A 69 15.12 -7.88 2.23
N ILE A 70 14.72 -8.97 1.56
CA ILE A 70 13.71 -9.91 2.07
C ILE A 70 14.17 -10.53 3.39
N ASP A 71 15.43 -10.94 3.50
CA ASP A 71 15.97 -11.53 4.72
C ASP A 71 16.05 -10.50 5.85
N SER A 72 16.43 -9.26 5.55
CA SER A 72 16.41 -8.14 6.50
C SER A 72 15.00 -7.84 7.00
N LEU A 73 14.03 -7.73 6.09
CA LEU A 73 12.62 -7.52 6.44
C LEU A 73 12.07 -8.67 7.29
N ARG A 74 12.45 -9.92 6.98
CA ARG A 74 12.08 -11.08 7.80
C ARG A 74 12.64 -10.97 9.22
N GLY A 75 13.90 -10.55 9.37
CA GLY A 75 14.51 -10.27 10.67
C GLY A 75 13.75 -9.18 11.43
N GLN A 76 13.45 -8.05 10.78
CA GLN A 76 12.67 -6.97 11.38
C GLN A 76 11.27 -7.40 11.80
N ILE A 77 10.59 -8.24 11.01
CA ILE A 77 9.28 -8.79 11.37
C ILE A 77 9.38 -9.67 12.61
N GLN A 78 10.39 -10.55 12.69
CA GLN A 78 10.63 -11.38 13.86
C GLN A 78 10.92 -10.55 15.11
N GLU A 79 11.74 -9.50 14.97
CA GLU A 79 12.04 -8.58 16.06
C GLU A 79 10.80 -7.80 16.54
N ASN A 80 10.03 -7.23 15.61
CA ASN A 80 8.78 -6.54 15.94
C ASN A 80 7.77 -7.47 16.62
N GLN A 81 7.66 -8.72 16.14
CA GLN A 81 6.78 -9.71 16.76
C GLN A 81 7.23 -10.06 18.19
N TYR A 82 8.54 -10.16 18.40
CA TYR A 82 9.10 -10.36 19.74
C TYR A 82 8.81 -9.18 20.67
N GLN A 83 9.01 -7.94 20.20
CA GLN A 83 8.69 -6.73 20.97
C GLN A 83 7.19 -6.66 21.32
N LEU A 84 6.30 -7.00 20.38
CA LEU A 84 4.85 -7.06 20.63
C LEU A 84 4.49 -8.08 21.71
N ASN A 85 5.09 -9.28 21.65
CA ASN A 85 4.88 -10.30 22.68
C ASN A 85 5.37 -9.83 24.07
N GLN A 86 6.49 -9.11 24.14
CA GLN A 86 6.96 -8.53 25.40
C GLN A 86 6.00 -7.47 25.94
N VAL A 87 5.46 -6.59 25.07
CA VAL A 87 4.50 -5.56 25.49
C VAL A 87 3.21 -6.21 26.01
N MET A 88 2.72 -7.25 25.34
CA MET A 88 1.55 -8.02 25.77
C MET A 88 1.77 -8.68 27.14
N GLU A 89 2.93 -9.31 27.35
CA GLU A 89 3.24 -9.94 28.65
C GLU A 89 3.37 -8.90 29.77
N ARG A 90 3.98 -7.75 29.47
CA ARG A 90 4.05 -6.62 30.40
C ARG A 90 2.67 -6.08 30.74
N GLN A 91 1.78 -5.95 29.76
CA GLN A 91 0.40 -5.52 29.97
C GLN A 91 -0.36 -6.52 30.86
N LYS A 92 -0.18 -7.82 30.63
CA LYS A 92 -0.75 -8.87 31.47
C LYS A 92 -0.25 -8.79 32.92
N GLN A 93 1.05 -8.59 33.13
CA GLN A 93 1.61 -8.38 34.47
C GLN A 93 1.05 -7.14 35.16
N ILE A 94 0.92 -6.02 34.44
CA ILE A 94 0.31 -4.80 34.97
C ILE A 94 -1.16 -5.05 35.37
N MET A 95 -1.91 -5.78 34.54
CA MET A 95 -3.30 -6.13 34.84
C MET A 95 -3.43 -7.01 36.10
N LEU A 96 -2.52 -7.98 36.28
CA LEU A 96 -2.47 -8.83 37.47
C LEU A 96 -2.06 -8.05 38.72
N GLN A 97 -1.11 -7.11 38.61
CA GLN A 97 -0.74 -6.22 39.71
C GLN A 97 -1.89 -5.28 40.09
N LEU A 98 -2.61 -4.74 39.11
CA LEU A 98 -3.78 -3.90 39.39
C LEU A 98 -4.90 -4.70 40.07
N GLY A 99 -5.10 -5.95 39.66
CA GLY A 99 -6.01 -6.87 40.34
C GLY A 99 -5.60 -7.19 41.77
N SER A 100 -4.30 -7.41 42.05
CA SER A 100 -3.81 -7.68 43.40
C SER A 100 -3.83 -6.45 44.30
N LEU A 101 -3.61 -5.25 43.75
CA LEU A 101 -3.78 -3.96 44.44
C LEU A 101 -5.26 -3.71 44.79
N ASN A 102 -6.17 -4.06 43.88
CA ASN A 102 -7.62 -3.93 44.11
C ASN A 102 -8.17 -4.97 45.11
N ASN A 103 -7.50 -6.12 45.25
CA ASN A 103 -7.88 -7.19 46.18
C ASN A 103 -7.11 -7.17 47.52
N GLY A 104 -6.15 -6.26 47.68
CA GLY A 104 -5.37 -6.06 48.91
C GLY A 104 -6.07 -5.23 50.00
N GLY A 105 -7.34 -4.88 49.79
CA GLY A 105 -8.17 -4.08 50.71
C GLY A 105 -9.37 -4.84 51.28
N ALA A 106 -9.22 -6.12 51.67
CA ALA A 106 -10.26 -6.82 52.43
C ALA A 106 -9.65 -7.85 53.39
N ALA A 107 -10.06 -7.73 54.66
CA ALA A 107 -9.60 -8.51 55.79
C ALA A 107 -9.98 -10.00 55.73
N GLN A 108 -9.15 -10.79 56.40
CA GLN A 108 -9.37 -12.19 56.82
C GLN A 108 -10.71 -12.35 57.57
N PRO A 109 -11.39 -13.52 57.50
CA PRO A 109 -11.18 -14.53 58.54
C PRO A 109 -11.29 -16.01 58.10
N ALA A 110 -10.58 -16.85 58.88
CA ALA A 110 -10.89 -18.18 59.41
C ALA A 110 -11.32 -19.37 58.52
N ALA A 111 -10.72 -20.53 58.88
CA ALA A 111 -10.86 -21.86 58.33
C ALA A 111 -12.21 -22.55 58.61
N GLY A 112 -12.59 -23.47 57.73
CA GLY A 112 -13.71 -24.40 57.87
C GLY A 112 -13.66 -25.48 56.78
N ASP A 113 -14.02 -26.70 57.15
CA ASP A 113 -13.65 -28.00 56.57
C ASP A 113 -14.60 -28.54 55.46
N GLN A 114 -14.12 -29.56 54.74
CA GLN A 114 -14.81 -30.64 54.00
C GLN A 114 -15.72 -30.42 52.76
N SER A 115 -15.29 -31.10 51.67
CA SER A 115 -16.00 -32.09 50.82
C SER A 115 -17.31 -31.76 50.08
N GLY A 116 -17.31 -31.98 48.76
CA GLY A 116 -18.45 -32.59 48.06
C GLY A 116 -19.11 -31.83 46.90
N ALA A 117 -18.77 -32.25 45.67
CA ALA A 117 -19.61 -32.34 44.46
C ALA A 117 -20.22 -31.09 43.76
N ALA A 118 -19.71 -30.90 42.53
CA ALA A 118 -20.41 -30.75 41.24
C ALA A 118 -20.97 -29.39 40.75
N THR A 119 -20.61 -29.13 39.47
CA THR A 119 -21.28 -28.35 38.41
C THR A 119 -21.34 -26.82 38.50
N ALA A 120 -20.54 -26.13 37.67
CA ALA A 120 -20.99 -25.54 36.40
C ALA A 120 -19.89 -24.65 35.76
N ALA A 121 -19.91 -24.61 34.43
CA ALA A 121 -18.97 -24.00 33.51
C ALA A 121 -18.59 -22.53 33.77
N THR A 122 -17.33 -22.17 33.48
CA THR A 122 -16.99 -20.99 32.69
C THR A 122 -15.67 -21.22 31.96
N SER A 123 -15.70 -21.04 30.66
CA SER A 123 -14.68 -21.40 29.67
C SER A 123 -13.39 -20.62 29.82
N ALA A 124 -12.26 -21.34 29.81
CA ALA A 124 -10.95 -20.79 29.49
C ALA A 124 -10.87 -20.47 27.99
N PRO A 125 -10.22 -19.38 27.55
CA PRO A 125 -9.88 -19.22 26.14
C PRO A 125 -8.64 -20.05 25.86
N ASP A 126 -8.85 -21.20 25.22
CA ASP A 126 -7.80 -22.02 24.65
C ASP A 126 -7.19 -21.32 23.43
N ALA A 127 -5.86 -21.26 23.44
CA ALA A 127 -5.06 -20.75 22.36
C ALA A 127 -4.84 -21.85 21.34
N GLY A 128 -5.53 -21.71 20.21
CA GLY A 128 -5.08 -22.25 18.93
C GLY A 128 -5.70 -23.59 18.53
N THR A 129 -6.66 -23.53 17.60
CA THR A 129 -6.52 -24.17 16.30
C THR A 129 -7.65 -23.73 15.37
N ALA A 130 -7.32 -23.71 14.08
CA ALA A 130 -8.10 -23.23 12.95
C ALA A 130 -9.62 -23.53 13.04
N THR A 131 -10.43 -22.47 12.96
CA THR A 131 -11.81 -22.59 12.49
C THR A 131 -11.98 -21.75 11.24
N SER A 132 -12.30 -22.48 10.18
CA SER A 132 -12.61 -22.05 8.83
C SER A 132 -13.76 -21.03 8.76
N GLY A 133 -13.64 -20.10 7.82
CA GLY A 133 -14.77 -19.78 6.93
C GLY A 133 -15.52 -18.46 7.11
N ALA A 134 -15.24 -17.60 8.09
CA ALA A 134 -15.95 -16.32 8.21
C ALA A 134 -15.03 -15.16 8.64
N PRO A 135 -15.31 -13.92 8.20
CA PRO A 135 -14.56 -12.76 8.67
C PRO A 135 -14.82 -12.56 10.16
N VAL A 136 -13.83 -12.89 10.99
CA VAL A 136 -13.84 -12.59 12.42
C VAL A 136 -13.87 -11.07 12.59
N GLN A 137 -14.75 -10.57 13.46
CA GLN A 137 -14.92 -9.15 13.76
C GLN A 137 -14.64 -8.96 15.25
N SER A 138 -13.37 -8.70 15.60
CA SER A 138 -12.93 -8.56 16.99
C SER A 138 -13.36 -7.25 17.65
N GLY A 139 -13.68 -6.23 16.85
CA GLY A 139 -13.93 -4.87 17.36
C GLY A 139 -12.67 -3.99 17.40
N ASP A 140 -11.51 -4.56 17.10
CA ASP A 140 -10.24 -3.83 16.92
C ASP A 140 -9.90 -3.69 15.43
N ALA A 141 -9.57 -2.47 15.01
CA ALA A 141 -9.28 -2.19 13.60
C ALA A 141 -8.00 -2.88 13.11
N ASN A 142 -6.95 -3.01 13.94
CA ASN A 142 -5.72 -3.67 13.50
C ASN A 142 -5.96 -5.17 13.33
N THR A 143 -6.61 -5.83 14.30
CA THR A 143 -6.97 -7.25 14.20
C THR A 143 -7.88 -7.53 13.00
N ASP A 144 -8.96 -6.77 12.81
CA ASP A 144 -9.91 -7.01 11.72
C ASP A 144 -9.27 -6.75 10.34
N TYR A 145 -8.39 -5.75 10.23
CA TYR A 145 -7.63 -5.51 9.01
C TYR A 145 -6.67 -6.67 8.71
N ASN A 146 -5.92 -7.15 9.71
CA ASN A 146 -4.98 -8.26 9.53
C ASN A 146 -5.69 -9.57 9.19
N ALA A 147 -6.86 -9.82 9.78
CA ALA A 147 -7.71 -10.94 9.40
C ALA A 147 -8.16 -10.84 7.93
N ALA A 148 -8.58 -9.66 7.46
CA ALA A 148 -8.92 -9.44 6.06
C ALA A 148 -7.73 -9.65 5.11
N ILE A 149 -6.52 -9.23 5.52
CA ILE A 149 -5.29 -9.44 4.74
C ILE A 149 -4.95 -10.92 4.61
N ALA A 150 -5.14 -11.73 5.66
CA ALA A 150 -4.92 -13.16 5.59
C ALA A 150 -5.79 -13.83 4.51
N LEU A 151 -7.01 -13.33 4.30
CA LEU A 151 -7.92 -13.80 3.24
C LEU A 151 -7.40 -13.50 1.83
N VAL A 152 -6.70 -12.37 1.64
CA VAL A 152 -6.14 -11.98 0.34
C VAL A 152 -5.06 -12.96 -0.14
N GLN A 153 -4.35 -13.60 0.79
CA GLN A 153 -3.27 -14.54 0.47
C GLN A 153 -3.80 -15.83 -0.17
N ASP A 154 -5.04 -16.20 0.14
CA ASP A 154 -5.72 -17.35 -0.44
C ASP A 154 -6.58 -16.91 -1.63
N LYS A 155 -6.15 -17.28 -2.85
CA LYS A 155 -6.86 -16.95 -4.09
C LYS A 155 -8.29 -17.50 -4.12
N SER A 156 -8.58 -18.58 -3.40
CA SER A 156 -9.94 -19.14 -3.33
C SER A 156 -10.88 -18.31 -2.46
N ARG A 157 -10.33 -17.48 -1.57
CA ARG A 157 -11.08 -16.70 -0.57
C ARG A 157 -11.17 -15.21 -0.90
N GLN A 158 -11.03 -14.84 -2.17
CA GLN A 158 -11.13 -13.45 -2.59
C GLN A 158 -12.50 -12.83 -2.27
N ASP A 159 -13.58 -13.60 -2.34
CA ASP A 159 -14.91 -13.12 -1.97
C ASP A 159 -15.03 -12.83 -0.47
N ASP A 160 -14.51 -13.72 0.38
CA ASP A 160 -14.44 -13.48 1.82
C ASP A 160 -13.60 -12.23 2.12
N ALA A 161 -12.48 -12.04 1.42
CA ALA A 161 -11.62 -10.86 1.57
C ALA A 161 -12.36 -9.57 1.20
N ILE A 162 -13.14 -9.58 0.10
CA ILE A 162 -13.96 -8.43 -0.30
C ILE A 162 -14.99 -8.10 0.79
N VAL A 163 -15.71 -9.10 1.30
CA VAL A 163 -16.70 -8.90 2.38
C VAL A 163 -16.02 -8.35 3.64
N ALA A 164 -14.86 -8.90 4.02
CA ALA A 164 -14.12 -8.45 5.19
C ALA A 164 -13.69 -6.98 5.08
N PHE A 165 -13.13 -6.56 3.94
CA PHE A 165 -12.75 -5.16 3.74
C PHE A 165 -13.97 -4.23 3.60
N GLN A 166 -15.07 -4.68 2.98
CA GLN A 166 -16.30 -3.88 2.92
C GLN A 166 -16.87 -3.62 4.31
N ASN A 167 -16.82 -4.61 5.20
CA ASN A 167 -17.21 -4.43 6.59
C ASN A 167 -16.22 -3.52 7.33
N PHE A 168 -14.92 -3.71 7.08
CA PHE A 168 -13.86 -2.88 7.67
C PHE A 168 -14.07 -1.39 7.41
N ILE A 169 -14.25 -1.00 6.14
CA ILE A 169 -14.37 0.43 5.77
C ILE A 169 -15.63 1.10 6.33
N LYS A 170 -16.67 0.32 6.64
CA LYS A 170 -17.91 0.78 7.26
C LYS A 170 -17.79 0.89 8.76
N LYS A 171 -17.16 -0.11 9.39
CA LYS A 171 -17.06 -0.23 10.85
C LYS A 171 -15.99 0.69 11.44
N TYR A 172 -14.91 0.94 10.70
CA TYR A 172 -13.78 1.74 11.16
C TYR A 172 -13.53 2.94 10.23
N PRO A 173 -14.49 3.90 10.15
CA PRO A 173 -14.41 5.03 9.23
C PRO A 173 -13.17 5.91 9.46
N ASP A 174 -12.68 5.97 10.70
CA ASP A 174 -11.54 6.79 11.13
C ASP A 174 -10.22 6.01 11.18
N SER A 175 -10.19 4.75 10.74
CA SER A 175 -8.97 3.95 10.78
C SER A 175 -7.89 4.48 9.84
N THR A 176 -6.65 4.46 10.29
CA THR A 176 -5.47 4.74 9.47
C THR A 176 -5.32 3.76 8.30
N TYR A 177 -5.95 2.58 8.38
CA TYR A 177 -5.96 1.57 7.33
C TYR A 177 -6.99 1.83 6.23
N GLN A 178 -7.86 2.85 6.36
CA GLN A 178 -8.88 3.16 5.37
C GLN A 178 -8.37 3.28 3.92
N PRO A 179 -7.25 3.99 3.63
CA PRO A 179 -6.73 4.05 2.28
C PRO A 179 -6.28 2.68 1.77
N ASN A 180 -5.67 1.86 2.64
CA ASN A 180 -5.19 0.53 2.27
C ASN A 180 -6.36 -0.45 2.06
N ALA A 181 -7.39 -0.42 2.91
CA ALA A 181 -8.57 -1.27 2.77
C ALA A 181 -9.32 -0.97 1.45
N ASN A 182 -9.50 0.30 1.10
CA ASN A 182 -10.05 0.69 -0.20
C ASN A 182 -9.13 0.26 -1.35
N TYR A 183 -7.82 0.39 -1.21
CA TYR A 183 -6.87 -0.10 -2.22
C TYR A 183 -7.00 -1.62 -2.45
N TRP A 184 -7.10 -2.41 -1.37
CA TRP A 184 -7.31 -3.87 -1.46
C TRP A 184 -8.64 -4.23 -2.10
N LEU A 185 -9.72 -3.53 -1.76
CA LEU A 185 -11.01 -3.70 -2.44
C LEU A 185 -10.90 -3.42 -3.94
N GLY A 186 -10.17 -2.37 -4.32
CA GLY A 186 -9.86 -2.07 -5.72
C GLY A 186 -9.15 -3.23 -6.41
N GLN A 187 -8.09 -3.75 -5.79
CA GLN A 187 -7.28 -4.84 -6.36
C GLN A 187 -8.05 -6.16 -6.46
N LEU A 188 -8.83 -6.52 -5.44
CA LEU A 188 -9.64 -7.73 -5.42
C LEU A 188 -10.74 -7.67 -6.50
N ASN A 189 -11.45 -6.55 -6.61
CA ASN A 189 -12.46 -6.39 -7.65
C ASN A 189 -11.86 -6.37 -9.06
N TYR A 190 -10.68 -5.76 -9.23
CA TYR A 190 -9.96 -5.78 -10.50
C TYR A 190 -9.58 -7.22 -10.90
N ASN A 191 -9.09 -8.03 -9.96
CA ASN A 191 -8.75 -9.44 -10.20
C ASN A 191 -9.98 -10.27 -10.59
N LYS A 192 -11.16 -9.92 -10.09
CA LYS A 192 -12.44 -10.52 -10.46
C LYS A 192 -13.03 -10.00 -11.78
N GLY A 193 -12.33 -9.10 -12.47
CA GLY A 193 -12.81 -8.47 -13.71
C GLY A 193 -13.88 -7.38 -13.48
N LYS A 194 -14.21 -7.05 -12.23
CA LYS A 194 -15.16 -5.99 -11.87
C LYS A 194 -14.48 -4.63 -11.96
N LYS A 195 -14.20 -4.20 -13.19
CA LYS A 195 -13.40 -2.99 -13.48
C LYS A 195 -14.03 -1.71 -12.94
N ASP A 196 -15.36 -1.58 -12.97
CA ASP A 196 -16.05 -0.39 -12.46
C ASP A 196 -15.98 -0.28 -10.94
N ASP A 197 -16.25 -1.37 -10.22
CA ASP A 197 -16.09 -1.44 -8.77
C ASP A 197 -14.64 -1.17 -8.36
N ALA A 198 -13.69 -1.74 -9.09
CA ALA A 198 -12.28 -1.50 -8.85
C ALA A 198 -11.91 -0.03 -9.00
N ALA A 199 -12.36 0.62 -10.08
CA ALA A 199 -12.11 2.03 -10.32
C ALA A 199 -12.73 2.91 -9.22
N TYR A 200 -13.94 2.58 -8.75
CA TYR A 200 -14.58 3.28 -7.64
C TYR A 200 -13.73 3.25 -6.36
N TYR A 201 -13.25 2.07 -5.96
CA TYR A 201 -12.45 1.94 -4.73
C TYR A 201 -11.08 2.62 -4.85
N PHE A 202 -10.39 2.47 -5.99
CA PHE A 202 -9.13 3.19 -6.20
C PHE A 202 -9.33 4.70 -6.25
N ALA A 203 -10.36 5.19 -6.95
CA ALA A 203 -10.67 6.62 -7.00
C ALA A 203 -11.03 7.17 -5.61
N SER A 204 -11.68 6.37 -4.77
CA SER A 204 -11.96 6.74 -3.37
C SER A 204 -10.68 6.98 -2.57
N VAL A 205 -9.62 6.18 -2.81
CA VAL A 205 -8.30 6.43 -2.20
C VAL A 205 -7.73 7.78 -2.63
N VAL A 206 -7.74 8.06 -3.93
CA VAL A 206 -7.19 9.30 -4.50
C VAL A 206 -7.95 10.54 -4.02
N LYS A 207 -9.28 10.43 -3.92
CA LYS A 207 -10.17 11.52 -3.55
C LYS A 207 -10.11 11.81 -2.05
N ASN A 208 -10.28 10.79 -1.22
CA ASN A 208 -10.46 10.95 0.22
C ASN A 208 -9.14 10.94 0.99
N TYR A 209 -8.11 10.28 0.44
CA TYR A 209 -6.81 10.09 1.10
C TYR A 209 -5.64 10.52 0.19
N PRO A 210 -5.64 11.74 -0.36
CA PRO A 210 -4.67 12.15 -1.36
C PRO A 210 -3.22 12.18 -0.87
N LYS A 211 -2.99 12.20 0.45
CA LYS A 211 -1.65 12.15 1.08
C LYS A 211 -1.22 10.74 1.49
N SER A 212 -2.09 9.74 1.33
CA SER A 212 -1.76 8.36 1.65
C SER A 212 -0.62 7.86 0.75
N PRO A 213 0.29 7.01 1.25
CA PRO A 213 1.26 6.30 0.43
C PRO A 213 0.61 5.50 -0.72
N LYS A 214 -0.67 5.15 -0.63
CA LYS A 214 -1.42 4.43 -1.68
C LYS A 214 -2.09 5.33 -2.71
N ALA A 215 -2.09 6.65 -2.53
CA ALA A 215 -2.81 7.55 -3.43
C ALA A 215 -2.24 7.52 -4.86
N ALA A 216 -0.90 7.53 -4.99
CA ALA A 216 -0.24 7.46 -6.29
C ALA A 216 -0.52 6.14 -7.01
N ASP A 217 -0.36 5.02 -6.30
CA ASP A 217 -0.58 3.68 -6.83
C ASP A 217 -2.06 3.47 -7.22
N ALA A 218 -2.99 3.94 -6.39
CA ALA A 218 -4.42 3.88 -6.68
C ALA A 218 -4.77 4.69 -7.94
N MET A 219 -4.22 5.90 -8.07
CA MET A 219 -4.46 6.74 -9.26
C MET A 219 -3.88 6.10 -10.52
N TYR A 220 -2.70 5.49 -10.43
CA TYR A 220 -2.15 4.69 -11.52
C TYR A 220 -3.08 3.52 -11.89
N LYS A 221 -3.61 2.79 -10.91
CA LYS A 221 -4.56 1.67 -11.15
C LYS A 221 -5.86 2.14 -11.82
N VAL A 222 -6.36 3.34 -11.51
CA VAL A 222 -7.48 3.95 -12.26
C VAL A 222 -7.10 4.11 -13.75
N GLY A 223 -5.90 4.62 -14.04
CA GLY A 223 -5.41 4.74 -15.42
C GLY A 223 -5.32 3.39 -16.14
N VAL A 224 -4.81 2.36 -15.44
CA VAL A 224 -4.77 0.97 -15.96
C VAL A 224 -6.17 0.47 -16.30
N ILE A 225 -7.14 0.69 -15.40
CA ILE A 225 -8.53 0.27 -15.65
C ILE A 225 -9.12 0.99 -16.86
N MET A 226 -8.87 2.30 -17.01
CA MET A 226 -9.36 3.04 -18.18
C MET A 226 -8.76 2.49 -19.48
N GLN A 227 -7.46 2.20 -19.48
CA GLN A 227 -6.79 1.59 -20.63
C GLN A 227 -7.39 0.21 -20.96
N ASP A 228 -7.60 -0.61 -19.94
CA ASP A 228 -8.20 -1.95 -20.04
C ASP A 228 -9.66 -1.93 -20.51
N LYS A 229 -10.34 -0.79 -20.38
CA LYS A 229 -11.69 -0.56 -20.91
C LYS A 229 -11.67 -0.03 -22.34
N GLY A 230 -10.49 0.22 -22.92
CA GLY A 230 -10.32 0.81 -24.25
C GLY A 230 -10.35 2.35 -24.26
N ASP A 231 -10.52 3.00 -23.09
CA ASP A 231 -10.54 4.46 -22.95
C ASP A 231 -9.11 5.02 -22.90
N THR A 232 -8.30 4.78 -23.94
CA THR A 232 -6.87 5.17 -23.99
C THR A 232 -6.66 6.67 -23.76
N ALA A 233 -7.54 7.53 -24.27
CA ALA A 233 -7.46 8.97 -24.04
C ALA A 233 -7.59 9.34 -22.55
N LYS A 234 -8.53 8.71 -21.82
CA LYS A 234 -8.69 8.92 -20.38
C LYS A 234 -7.51 8.33 -19.61
N ALA A 235 -7.02 7.16 -20.02
CA ALA A 235 -5.84 6.54 -19.42
C ALA A 235 -4.61 7.45 -19.51
N LYS A 236 -4.33 8.02 -20.69
CA LYS A 236 -3.24 8.99 -20.89
C LYS A 236 -3.39 10.20 -19.95
N ALA A 237 -4.59 10.77 -19.88
CA ALA A 237 -4.87 11.90 -19.00
C ALA A 237 -4.63 11.55 -17.51
N VAL A 238 -5.11 10.38 -17.06
CA VAL A 238 -4.92 9.93 -15.68
C VAL A 238 -3.43 9.69 -15.39
N TYR A 239 -2.70 9.01 -16.26
CA TYR A 239 -1.26 8.79 -16.06
C TYR A 239 -0.47 10.10 -15.95
N GLN A 240 -0.79 11.09 -16.78
CA GLN A 240 -0.16 12.41 -16.68
C GLN A 240 -0.47 13.08 -15.34
N GLN A 241 -1.71 12.94 -14.84
CA GLN A 241 -2.06 13.43 -13.52
C GLN A 241 -1.30 12.73 -12.40
N VAL A 242 -1.05 11.42 -12.49
CA VAL A 242 -0.22 10.70 -11.49
C VAL A 242 1.17 11.31 -11.43
N ILE A 243 1.81 11.53 -12.58
CA ILE A 243 3.17 12.10 -12.67
C ILE A 243 3.21 13.51 -12.08
N ASN A 244 2.22 14.34 -12.42
CA ASN A 244 2.17 15.73 -11.98
C ASN A 244 1.84 15.87 -10.49
N LYS A 245 0.92 15.04 -9.97
CA LYS A 245 0.41 15.15 -8.60
C LYS A 245 1.26 14.38 -7.59
N TYR A 246 1.94 13.31 -8.02
CA TYR A 246 2.72 12.41 -7.18
C TYR A 246 4.14 12.18 -7.71
N PRO A 247 4.93 13.25 -7.98
CA PRO A 247 6.25 13.11 -8.57
C PRO A 247 7.17 12.23 -7.72
N GLY A 248 7.99 11.40 -8.37
CA GLY A 248 8.97 10.53 -7.71
C GLY A 248 8.42 9.24 -7.07
N THR A 249 7.09 9.10 -6.96
CA THR A 249 6.46 7.87 -6.43
C THR A 249 6.52 6.73 -7.44
N ASP A 250 6.37 5.49 -6.95
CA ASP A 250 6.36 4.32 -7.83
C ASP A 250 5.17 4.32 -8.79
N GLY A 251 3.97 4.71 -8.33
CA GLY A 251 2.82 4.96 -9.19
C GLY A 251 3.12 5.93 -10.33
N ALA A 252 3.84 7.02 -10.08
CA ALA A 252 4.25 7.97 -11.13
C ALA A 252 5.26 7.39 -12.11
N LYS A 253 6.26 6.63 -11.62
CA LYS A 253 7.22 5.92 -12.50
C LYS A 253 6.52 4.91 -13.41
N GLN A 254 5.57 4.15 -12.86
CA GLN A 254 4.77 3.18 -13.64
C GLN A 254 3.86 3.88 -14.66
N ALA A 255 3.22 4.98 -14.26
CA ALA A 255 2.41 5.81 -15.15
C ALA A 255 3.23 6.36 -16.33
N GLN A 256 4.45 6.87 -16.07
CA GLN A 256 5.36 7.34 -17.11
C GLN A 256 5.74 6.22 -18.08
N LYS A 257 6.06 5.03 -17.55
CA LYS A 257 6.37 3.86 -18.38
C LYS A 257 5.20 3.49 -19.29
N ARG A 258 3.97 3.50 -18.77
CA ARG A 258 2.76 3.23 -19.58
C ARG A 258 2.54 4.30 -20.65
N LEU A 259 2.66 5.57 -20.32
CA LEU A 259 2.52 6.68 -21.28
C LEU A 259 3.50 6.56 -22.45
N ASN A 260 4.76 6.22 -22.17
CA ASN A 260 5.78 6.07 -23.20
C ASN A 260 5.53 4.87 -24.13
N ALA A 261 4.73 3.89 -23.69
CA ALA A 261 4.42 2.67 -24.44
C ALA A 261 3.09 2.74 -25.21
N MET A 262 2.37 3.87 -25.16
CA MET A 262 1.05 4.07 -25.77
C MET A 262 1.08 4.91 -27.04
#